data_AF-A0AAE0TRV0-F1
#
_entry.id   AF-A0AAE0TRV0-F1
#
_cell.length_a   1.000
_cell.length_b   1.000
_cell.length_c   1.000
_cell.angle_alpha   90.00
_cell.angle_beta   90.00
_cell.angle_gamma   90.00
#
_symmetry.space_group_name_H-M   'P 1'
#
loop_
_entity.id
_entity.type
_entity.pdbx_description
1 polymer ?
#
loop_
_entity_poly.entity_id
_entity_poly.type
_entity_poly.pdbx_seq_one_letter_code
_entity_poly.pdbx_strand_id
1 'polypeptide(L)'
;MPAIPRQAQTEDSTTFDPDKYFDSWSKEEITPPYDNDFRKFIIKTFGLSIKDDYGYMAQNAEVTLLRCQTYLDVGAQGGLHGWYKDAEGQLRDPPTATDVAAYSDIFRPTTSTTKALTALGSNAKKGTVRADVAKHLQWQYHPPSAESKLVVNKTKNHVNPYFDLWAWTNQNLEWGGPEEGTAKVKISHALLPVIYHHFGCICPSYESLELIRQVAKGRQILDLGSGNGYWTYMLRRMEPASKKEKKLDVVAIDNGMSEWRTVWIGDTIEADGVKWLQQNGGGEEAVLLLVYPTVGNEFTSKMIKAYAGTTIISAGTQNASGFTAFATETIADWMAREMPGWTRVLQIPLPSFAGKDEALFVFQKKADASSTTNGEPS
;
A
#
# COMPACT_ATOMS: atom_id res chain seq x y z
N MET A 1 16.97 10.41 -17.03
CA MET A 1 16.29 10.62 -15.73
C MET A 1 17.36 10.88 -14.69
N PRO A 2 17.09 11.70 -13.66
CA PRO A 2 18.03 11.88 -12.57
C PRO A 2 18.33 10.54 -11.88
N ALA A 3 19.56 10.38 -11.40
CA ALA A 3 19.96 9.19 -10.65
C ALA A 3 19.18 9.11 -9.32
N ILE A 4 19.00 7.90 -8.79
CA ILE A 4 18.32 7.73 -7.50
C ILE A 4 19.18 8.41 -6.41
N PRO A 5 18.59 9.26 -5.54
CA PRO A 5 19.31 9.86 -4.44
C PRO A 5 20.02 8.83 -3.55
N ARG A 6 21.28 9.12 -3.18
CA ARG A 6 22.12 8.26 -2.31
C ARG A 6 21.95 8.53 -0.82
N GLN A 7 20.99 9.38 -0.48
CA GLN A 7 20.62 9.73 0.88
C GLN A 7 19.10 9.94 0.91
N ALA A 8 18.49 9.66 2.06
CA ALA A 8 17.11 10.06 2.26
C ALA A 8 17.01 11.59 2.19
N GLN A 9 16.08 12.09 1.39
CA GLN A 9 15.90 13.52 1.17
C GLN A 9 14.52 13.82 0.61
N THR A 10 14.11 15.08 0.73
CA THR A 10 13.03 15.64 -0.07
C THR A 10 13.63 16.73 -0.96
N GLU A 11 13.33 16.71 -2.25
CA GLU A 11 13.74 17.76 -3.18
C GLU A 11 13.23 19.14 -2.72
N ASP A 12 14.11 20.14 -2.78
CA ASP A 12 13.93 21.50 -2.25
C ASP A 12 13.71 21.61 -0.73
N SER A 13 13.87 20.52 0.01
CA SER A 13 13.87 20.56 1.46
C SER A 13 15.20 20.99 2.02
N THR A 14 15.17 21.75 3.11
CA THR A 14 16.37 22.14 3.85
C THR A 14 16.59 21.30 5.12
N THR A 15 15.61 20.47 5.51
CA THR A 15 15.59 19.86 6.85
C THR A 15 15.03 18.44 6.91
N PHE A 16 14.54 17.86 5.82
CA PHE A 16 13.90 16.55 5.87
C PHE A 16 14.89 15.45 6.30
N ASP A 17 14.47 14.66 7.28
CA ASP A 17 15.16 13.51 7.82
C ASP A 17 14.10 12.50 8.27
N PRO A 18 14.08 11.27 7.73
CA PRO A 18 13.04 10.29 8.03
C PRO A 18 12.90 9.95 9.52
N ASP A 19 14.02 9.84 10.25
CA ASP A 19 14.00 9.43 11.65
C ASP A 19 13.48 10.56 12.53
N LYS A 20 13.96 11.79 12.31
CA LYS A 20 13.43 12.97 13.00
C LYS A 20 11.95 13.19 12.69
N TYR A 21 11.53 12.94 11.45
CA TYR A 21 10.13 13.04 11.05
C TYR A 21 9.23 12.10 11.88
N PHE A 22 9.63 10.83 12.00
CA PHE A 22 8.89 9.85 12.81
C PHE A 22 8.96 10.16 14.31
N ASP A 23 10.09 10.66 14.80
CA ASP A 23 10.23 11.07 16.20
C ASP A 23 9.31 12.25 16.54
N SER A 24 9.27 13.28 15.69
CA SER A 24 8.35 14.42 15.85
C SER A 24 6.89 14.00 15.75
N TRP A 25 6.56 13.04 14.87
CA TRP A 25 5.21 12.46 14.82
C TRP A 25 4.85 11.71 16.11
N SER A 26 5.77 10.92 16.64
CA SER A 26 5.59 10.15 17.89
C SER A 26 5.39 11.06 19.11
N LYS A 27 5.94 12.28 19.06
CA LYS A 27 5.78 13.32 20.09
C LYS A 27 4.61 14.26 19.84
N GLU A 28 3.83 14.03 18.79
CA GLU A 28 2.69 14.87 18.38
C GLU A 28 3.08 16.33 18.04
N GLU A 29 4.35 16.58 17.70
CA GLU A 29 4.83 17.90 17.23
C GLU A 29 4.34 18.20 15.80
N ILE A 30 4.08 17.12 15.06
CA ILE A 30 3.45 17.09 13.75
C ILE A 30 2.25 16.15 13.85
N THR A 31 1.11 16.61 13.35
CA THR A 31 -0.13 15.84 13.27
C THR A 31 -0.70 15.94 11.86
N PRO A 32 -1.69 15.11 11.49
CA PRO A 32 -2.47 15.35 10.28
C PRO A 32 -3.05 16.78 10.24
N PRO A 33 -3.38 17.31 9.04
CA PRO A 33 -3.88 18.68 8.87
C PRO A 33 -5.33 18.82 9.38
N TYR A 34 -5.53 18.75 10.69
CA TYR A 34 -6.85 18.90 11.32
C TYR A 34 -7.43 20.32 11.19
N ASP A 35 -6.60 21.31 10.82
CA ASP A 35 -7.04 22.64 10.39
C ASP A 35 -7.46 22.69 8.90
N ASN A 36 -7.42 21.54 8.22
CA ASN A 36 -7.67 21.36 6.78
C ASN A 36 -6.77 22.20 5.86
N ASP A 37 -5.63 22.69 6.37
CA ASP A 37 -4.60 23.35 5.57
C ASP A 37 -3.54 22.33 5.15
N PHE A 38 -3.88 21.52 4.16
CA PHE A 38 -3.02 20.48 3.60
C PHE A 38 -1.74 21.06 3.02
N ARG A 39 -1.81 22.22 2.36
CA ARG A 39 -0.63 22.91 1.81
C ARG A 39 0.36 23.28 2.91
N LYS A 40 -0.11 23.95 3.97
CA LYS A 40 0.73 24.29 5.13
C LYS A 40 1.31 23.05 5.78
N PHE A 41 0.53 21.98 5.91
CA PHE A 41 1.02 20.70 6.41
C PHE A 41 2.19 20.18 5.57
N ILE A 42 2.04 20.00 4.26
CA ILE A 42 3.11 19.49 3.39
C ILE A 42 4.37 20.38 3.46
N ILE A 43 4.20 21.71 3.40
CA ILE A 43 5.31 22.66 3.47
C ILE A 43 6.07 22.52 4.80
N LYS A 44 5.35 22.53 5.93
CA LYS A 44 5.97 22.44 7.27
C LYS A 44 6.67 21.09 7.45
N THR A 45 5.97 20.01 7.09
CA THR A 45 6.36 18.65 7.45
C THR A 45 7.55 18.14 6.63
N PHE A 46 7.67 18.59 5.39
CA PHE A 46 8.79 18.27 4.51
C PHE A 46 9.81 19.41 4.39
N GLY A 47 9.70 20.49 5.17
CA GLY A 47 10.67 21.59 5.21
C GLY A 47 10.82 22.33 3.89
N LEU A 48 9.71 22.54 3.18
CA LEU A 48 9.66 23.17 1.85
C LEU A 48 9.51 24.70 1.95
N SER A 49 9.71 25.38 0.83
CA SER A 49 9.45 26.81 0.71
C SER A 49 7.96 27.15 0.81
N ILE A 50 7.62 28.28 1.44
CA ILE A 50 6.24 28.81 1.41
C ILE A 50 5.79 29.23 0.00
N LYS A 51 6.74 29.40 -0.92
CA LYS A 51 6.51 29.73 -2.34
C LYS A 51 6.64 28.50 -3.24
N ASP A 52 6.65 27.31 -2.66
CA ASP A 52 6.77 26.06 -3.41
C ASP A 52 5.73 25.96 -4.54
N ASP A 53 6.24 25.69 -5.75
CA ASP A 53 5.49 25.58 -7.00
C ASP A 53 5.77 24.26 -7.74
N TYR A 54 6.42 23.30 -7.09
CA TYR A 54 6.70 21.97 -7.64
C TYR A 54 5.43 21.30 -8.20
N GLY A 55 5.57 20.74 -9.40
CA GLY A 55 4.53 20.00 -10.10
C GLY A 55 4.52 18.53 -9.70
N TYR A 56 3.53 18.11 -8.93
CA TYR A 56 3.34 16.72 -8.54
C TYR A 56 2.63 15.95 -9.66
N MET A 57 3.33 14.98 -10.25
CA MET A 57 2.85 14.18 -11.36
C MET A 57 2.29 12.82 -10.92
N ALA A 58 1.08 12.49 -11.35
CA ALA A 58 0.62 11.10 -11.33
C ALA A 58 -0.15 10.79 -12.62
N GLN A 59 0.27 9.72 -13.31
CA GLN A 59 -0.26 9.36 -14.63
C GLN A 59 -0.12 10.54 -15.61
N ASN A 60 -1.23 11.16 -16.00
CA ASN A 60 -1.28 12.26 -16.97
C ASN A 60 -1.67 13.60 -16.33
N ALA A 61 -1.65 13.71 -15.00
CA ALA A 61 -2.06 14.92 -14.27
C ALA A 61 -0.90 15.49 -13.47
N GLU A 62 -0.74 16.81 -13.56
CA GLU A 62 0.17 17.62 -12.76
C GLU A 62 -0.63 18.50 -11.81
N VAL A 63 -0.18 18.59 -10.55
CA VAL A 63 -0.81 19.47 -9.56
C VAL A 63 0.25 20.11 -8.65
N THR A 64 0.08 21.39 -8.34
CA THR A 64 0.90 22.07 -7.32
C THR A 64 0.22 22.01 -5.95
N LEU A 65 0.94 22.26 -4.85
CA LEU A 65 0.31 22.31 -3.51
C LEU A 65 -0.82 23.34 -3.42
N LEU A 66 -0.67 24.50 -4.05
CA LEU A 66 -1.71 25.51 -4.10
C LEU A 66 -2.97 24.99 -4.80
N ARG A 67 -2.80 24.37 -5.98
CA ARG A 67 -3.92 23.81 -6.72
C ARG A 67 -4.56 22.67 -5.93
N CYS A 68 -3.78 21.81 -5.29
CA CYS A 68 -4.30 20.74 -4.45
C CYS A 68 -5.18 21.29 -3.30
N GLN A 69 -4.72 22.32 -2.60
CA GLN A 69 -5.52 22.98 -1.55
C GLN A 69 -6.81 23.57 -2.13
N THR A 70 -6.76 24.22 -3.30
CA THR A 70 -7.97 24.78 -3.93
C THR A 70 -9.01 23.70 -4.22
N TYR A 71 -8.62 22.52 -4.70
CA TYR A 71 -9.57 21.42 -4.94
C TYR A 71 -10.14 20.88 -3.63
N LEU A 72 -9.33 20.79 -2.57
CA LEU A 72 -9.79 20.42 -1.24
C LEU A 72 -10.83 21.41 -0.71
N ASP A 73 -10.59 22.72 -0.84
CA ASP A 73 -11.50 23.77 -0.38
C ASP A 73 -12.85 23.78 -1.15
N VAL A 74 -12.83 23.37 -2.43
CA VAL A 74 -14.03 23.23 -3.25
C VAL A 74 -14.91 22.05 -2.78
N GLY A 75 -14.30 21.00 -2.20
CA GLY A 75 -14.99 19.81 -1.72
C GLY A 75 -15.72 19.05 -2.83
N ALA A 76 -16.89 18.49 -2.52
CA ALA A 76 -17.66 17.65 -3.44
C ALA A 76 -18.25 18.37 -4.68
N GLN A 77 -18.15 19.70 -4.75
CA GLN A 77 -18.75 20.49 -5.83
C GLN A 77 -18.23 20.04 -7.21
N GLY A 78 -19.10 20.09 -8.22
CA GLY A 78 -18.76 19.65 -9.57
C GLY A 78 -18.45 18.15 -9.70
N GLY A 79 -18.80 17.34 -8.69
CA GLY A 79 -18.61 15.88 -8.73
C GLY A 79 -17.19 15.42 -8.37
N LEU A 80 -16.38 16.28 -7.74
CA LEU A 80 -15.01 15.93 -7.33
C LEU A 80 -14.95 14.78 -6.31
N HIS A 81 -16.02 14.54 -5.56
CA HIS A 81 -16.19 13.40 -4.66
C HIS A 81 -17.17 12.35 -5.20
N GLY A 82 -17.36 12.28 -6.52
CA GLY A 82 -18.31 11.38 -7.17
C GLY A 82 -17.90 9.89 -7.17
N TRP A 83 -17.56 9.35 -6.00
CA TRP A 83 -17.00 8.00 -5.83
C TRP A 83 -18.03 6.89 -5.96
N TYR A 84 -19.25 7.13 -5.46
CA TYR A 84 -20.30 6.12 -5.34
C TYR A 84 -21.42 6.40 -6.32
N LYS A 85 -21.74 5.39 -7.14
CA LYS A 85 -22.83 5.44 -8.11
C LYS A 85 -23.76 4.24 -7.94
N ASP A 86 -25.04 4.43 -8.24
CA ASP A 86 -26.00 3.33 -8.30
C ASP A 86 -25.91 2.56 -9.63
N ALA A 87 -26.81 1.60 -9.83
CA ALA A 87 -26.83 0.76 -11.02
C ALA A 87 -27.15 1.56 -12.30
N GLU A 88 -27.88 2.67 -12.15
CA GLU A 88 -28.24 3.63 -13.19
C GLU A 88 -27.14 4.67 -13.44
N GLY A 89 -26.04 4.62 -12.69
CA GLY A 89 -24.90 5.52 -12.80
C GLY A 89 -25.10 6.89 -12.15
N GLN A 90 -26.18 7.07 -11.38
CA GLN A 90 -26.44 8.29 -10.63
C GLN A 90 -25.58 8.32 -9.36
N LEU A 91 -25.17 9.53 -8.95
CA LEU A 91 -24.40 9.73 -7.72
C LEU A 91 -25.25 9.36 -6.51
N ARG A 92 -24.67 8.58 -5.60
CA ARG A 92 -25.26 8.28 -4.29
C ARG A 92 -24.82 9.31 -3.28
N ASP A 93 -25.61 9.47 -2.22
CA ASP A 93 -25.21 10.25 -1.06
C ASP A 93 -23.88 9.71 -0.50
N PRO A 94 -22.95 10.60 -0.10
CA PRO A 94 -21.70 10.18 0.49
C PRO A 94 -21.94 9.44 1.82
N PRO A 95 -21.02 8.53 2.20
CA PRO A 95 -21.04 7.92 3.53
C PRO A 95 -20.91 8.98 4.62
N THR A 96 -21.49 8.72 5.79
CA THR A 96 -21.35 9.64 6.94
C THR A 96 -19.91 9.63 7.47
N ALA A 97 -19.49 10.69 8.16
CA ALA A 97 -18.16 10.74 8.82
C ALA A 97 -17.91 9.53 9.75
N THR A 98 -18.97 9.04 10.42
CA THR A 98 -18.93 7.83 11.25
C THR A 98 -18.65 6.57 10.43
N ASP A 99 -19.22 6.47 9.23
CA ASP A 99 -18.99 5.34 8.33
C ASP A 99 -17.57 5.38 7.74
N VAL A 100 -17.08 6.58 7.39
CA VAL A 100 -15.70 6.80 6.95
C VAL A 100 -14.69 6.44 8.06
N ALA A 101 -15.00 6.80 9.32
CA ALA A 101 -14.18 6.42 10.47
C ALA A 101 -14.19 4.89 10.68
N ALA A 102 -15.36 4.25 10.58
CA ALA A 102 -15.48 2.80 10.72
C ALA A 102 -14.69 2.04 9.65
N TYR A 103 -14.63 2.55 8.41
CA TYR A 103 -13.78 1.99 7.36
C TYR A 103 -12.29 2.17 7.70
N SER A 104 -11.87 3.37 8.07
CA SER A 104 -10.48 3.66 8.41
C SER A 104 -9.98 2.84 9.62
N ASP A 105 -10.87 2.56 10.57
CA ASP A 105 -10.59 1.75 11.76
C ASP A 105 -10.24 0.29 11.45
N ILE A 106 -10.60 -0.25 10.28
CA ILE A 106 -10.24 -1.62 9.87
C ILE A 106 -8.72 -1.82 9.91
N PHE A 107 -7.97 -0.79 9.57
CA PHE A 107 -6.54 -0.87 9.33
C PHE A 107 -5.68 -0.38 10.50
N ARG A 108 -6.31 0.06 11.59
CA ARG A 108 -5.59 0.56 12.77
C ARG A 108 -4.79 -0.55 13.43
N PRO A 109 -3.61 -0.25 13.99
CA PRO A 109 -2.81 -1.24 14.72
C PRO A 109 -3.51 -1.78 15.98
N THR A 110 -4.55 -1.10 16.47
CA THR A 110 -5.32 -1.46 17.67
C THR A 110 -6.56 -2.31 17.37
N THR A 111 -6.88 -2.56 16.11
CA THR A 111 -8.05 -3.33 15.69
C THR A 111 -7.64 -4.70 15.16
N SER A 112 -8.63 -5.55 14.90
CA SER A 112 -8.43 -6.85 14.25
C SER A 112 -9.27 -6.80 13.00
N THR A 113 -8.65 -6.96 11.83
CA THR A 113 -9.30 -6.80 10.52
C THR A 113 -10.53 -7.69 10.40
N THR A 114 -10.44 -8.97 10.77
CA THR A 114 -11.60 -9.87 10.80
C THR A 114 -12.76 -9.31 11.62
N LYS A 115 -12.51 -8.83 12.85
CA LYS A 115 -13.57 -8.30 13.73
C LYS A 115 -14.10 -6.96 13.23
N ALA A 116 -13.22 -6.10 12.71
CA ALA A 116 -13.57 -4.78 12.20
C ALA A 116 -14.42 -4.90 10.92
N LEU A 117 -14.10 -5.82 10.00
CA LEU A 117 -14.91 -6.11 8.82
C LEU A 117 -16.29 -6.65 9.17
N THR A 118 -16.39 -7.56 10.16
CA THR A 118 -17.68 -8.02 10.66
C THR A 118 -18.50 -6.87 11.24
N ALA A 119 -17.88 -6.01 12.06
CA ALA A 119 -18.53 -4.86 12.67
C ALA A 119 -18.88 -3.75 11.65
N LEU A 120 -18.12 -3.62 10.55
CA LEU A 120 -18.44 -2.70 9.47
C LEU A 120 -19.80 -3.07 8.86
N GLY A 121 -20.03 -4.36 8.59
CA GLY A 121 -21.28 -4.87 8.01
C GLY A 121 -22.43 -4.95 9.01
N SER A 122 -22.21 -5.47 10.22
CA SER A 122 -23.29 -5.69 11.19
C SER A 122 -23.96 -4.41 11.68
N ASN A 123 -23.23 -3.29 11.62
CA ASN A 123 -23.73 -1.97 12.02
C ASN A 123 -24.18 -1.11 10.82
N ALA A 124 -24.11 -1.64 9.59
CA ALA A 124 -24.53 -0.92 8.40
C ALA A 124 -26.04 -1.02 8.21
N LYS A 125 -26.69 0.10 7.83
CA LYS A 125 -28.08 0.07 7.38
C LYS A 125 -28.14 -0.51 5.96
N LYS A 126 -29.16 -1.33 5.67
CA LYS A 126 -29.37 -1.91 4.34
C LYS A 126 -29.47 -0.81 3.28
N GLY A 127 -28.79 -0.98 2.14
CA GLY A 127 -28.79 -0.03 1.02
C GLY A 127 -27.84 1.16 1.17
N THR A 128 -27.08 1.25 2.25
CA THR A 128 -26.04 2.29 2.41
C THR A 128 -24.73 1.88 1.76
N VAL A 129 -23.90 2.87 1.39
CA VAL A 129 -22.55 2.65 0.89
C VAL A 129 -21.74 1.74 1.82
N ARG A 130 -21.82 1.96 3.13
CA ARG A 130 -21.14 1.12 4.14
C ARG A 130 -21.51 -0.37 4.04
N ALA A 131 -22.77 -0.68 3.76
CA ALA A 131 -23.21 -2.07 3.61
C ALA A 131 -22.57 -2.72 2.38
N ASP A 132 -22.47 -1.98 1.28
CA ASP A 132 -21.86 -2.45 0.03
C ASP A 132 -20.35 -2.61 0.17
N VAL A 133 -19.68 -1.66 0.82
CA VAL A 133 -18.25 -1.73 1.16
C VAL A 133 -17.96 -2.93 2.05
N ALA A 134 -18.75 -3.13 3.12
CA ALA A 134 -18.56 -4.28 4.02
C ALA A 134 -18.71 -5.61 3.29
N LYS A 135 -19.73 -5.74 2.43
CA LYS A 135 -19.95 -6.93 1.61
C LYS A 135 -18.77 -7.17 0.65
N HIS A 136 -18.31 -6.13 -0.05
CA HIS A 136 -17.20 -6.20 -0.99
C HIS A 136 -15.91 -6.63 -0.30
N LEU A 137 -15.52 -5.95 0.78
CA LEU A 137 -14.30 -6.27 1.51
C LEU A 137 -14.35 -7.67 2.15
N GLN A 138 -15.48 -8.10 2.70
CA GLN A 138 -15.63 -9.45 3.25
C GLN A 138 -15.50 -10.53 2.17
N TRP A 139 -16.02 -10.28 0.97
CA TRP A 139 -15.91 -11.21 -0.15
C TRP A 139 -14.45 -11.38 -0.62
N GLN A 140 -13.69 -10.29 -0.65
CA GLN A 140 -12.29 -10.30 -1.07
C GLN A 140 -11.32 -10.75 0.05
N TYR A 141 -11.76 -10.71 1.31
CA TYR A 141 -10.93 -11.03 2.45
C TYR A 141 -10.59 -12.52 2.49
N HIS A 142 -9.30 -12.83 2.40
CA HIS A 142 -8.74 -14.17 2.50
C HIS A 142 -7.74 -14.17 3.66
N PRO A 143 -8.20 -14.28 4.93
CA PRO A 143 -7.32 -14.23 6.09
C PRO A 143 -6.30 -15.37 6.06
N PRO A 144 -5.18 -15.24 6.80
CA PRO A 144 -4.29 -16.37 7.03
C PRO A 144 -5.05 -17.59 7.53
N SER A 145 -4.72 -18.77 7.00
CA SER A 145 -5.30 -20.03 7.48
C SER A 145 -4.83 -20.33 8.91
N ALA A 146 -5.60 -21.10 9.68
CA ALA A 146 -5.23 -21.48 11.04
C ALA A 146 -3.89 -22.25 11.08
N GLU A 147 -3.60 -23.03 10.05
CA GLU A 147 -2.39 -23.84 9.89
C GLU A 147 -1.15 -22.98 9.64
N SER A 148 -1.32 -21.77 9.08
CA SER A 148 -0.22 -20.85 8.80
C SER A 148 0.47 -20.32 10.06
N LYS A 149 -0.24 -20.36 11.21
CA LYS A 149 0.18 -19.79 12.50
C LYS A 149 0.54 -18.29 12.43
N LEU A 150 0.08 -17.58 11.40
CA LEU A 150 0.27 -16.14 11.29
C LEU A 150 -0.70 -15.43 12.24
N VAL A 151 -0.16 -14.66 13.19
CA VAL A 151 -0.96 -13.99 14.23
C VAL A 151 -0.49 -12.56 14.39
N VAL A 152 -1.33 -11.61 14.02
CA VAL A 152 -1.06 -10.17 14.18
C VAL A 152 -1.58 -9.70 15.54
N ASN A 153 -0.65 -9.31 16.41
CA ASN A 153 -1.00 -8.78 17.73
C ASN A 153 -1.24 -7.27 17.65
N LYS A 154 -2.33 -6.81 18.24
CA LYS A 154 -2.66 -5.39 18.36
C LYS A 154 -1.57 -4.62 19.09
N THR A 155 -1.33 -3.39 18.68
CA THR A 155 -0.39 -2.49 19.34
C THR A 155 -0.88 -1.05 19.33
N LYS A 156 -0.47 -0.28 20.33
CA LYS A 156 -0.64 1.19 20.39
C LYS A 156 0.63 1.95 20.00
N ASN A 157 1.74 1.23 19.82
CA ASN A 157 3.06 1.82 19.66
C ASN A 157 3.50 1.91 18.20
N HIS A 158 2.69 1.42 17.25
CA HIS A 158 3.02 1.52 15.84
C HIS A 158 2.71 2.94 15.35
N VAL A 159 3.73 3.60 14.83
CA VAL A 159 3.67 4.96 14.29
C VAL A 159 3.72 4.88 12.77
N ASN A 160 2.77 5.51 12.09
CA ASN A 160 2.70 5.54 10.64
C ASN A 160 2.04 6.86 10.17
N PRO A 161 2.86 7.90 9.90
CA PRO A 161 2.36 9.20 9.46
C PRO A 161 1.53 9.14 8.17
N TYR A 162 1.88 8.25 7.24
CA TYR A 162 1.10 8.05 6.02
C TYR A 162 -0.29 7.52 6.34
N PHE A 163 -0.42 6.57 7.27
CA PHE A 163 -1.72 6.03 7.67
C PHE A 163 -2.63 7.11 8.26
N ASP A 164 -2.10 7.93 9.16
CA ASP A 164 -2.87 8.99 9.81
C ASP A 164 -3.29 10.07 8.80
N LEU A 165 -2.39 10.45 7.88
CA LEU A 165 -2.72 11.37 6.79
C LEU A 165 -3.77 10.75 5.86
N TRP A 166 -3.63 9.49 5.47
CA TRP A 166 -4.60 8.77 4.63
C TRP A 166 -5.98 8.75 5.28
N ALA A 167 -6.08 8.45 6.57
CA ALA A 167 -7.34 8.46 7.29
C ALA A 167 -7.99 9.86 7.29
N TRP A 168 -7.17 10.93 7.41
CA TRP A 168 -7.64 12.29 7.24
C TRP A 168 -8.13 12.58 5.81
N THR A 169 -7.45 12.06 4.77
CA THR A 169 -7.91 12.23 3.39
C THR A 169 -9.27 11.57 3.17
N ASN A 170 -9.52 10.40 3.78
CA ASN A 170 -10.82 9.74 3.66
C ASN A 170 -11.94 10.61 4.21
N GLN A 171 -11.72 11.28 5.35
CA GLN A 171 -12.71 12.17 5.95
C GLN A 171 -13.00 13.38 5.06
N ASN A 172 -11.95 13.99 4.49
CA ASN A 172 -12.11 15.17 3.65
C ASN A 172 -12.71 14.85 2.27
N LEU A 173 -12.44 13.65 1.76
CA LEU A 173 -12.93 13.20 0.46
C LEU A 173 -14.22 12.40 0.55
N GLU A 174 -14.81 12.25 1.74
CA GLU A 174 -16.04 11.46 1.96
C GLU A 174 -15.91 10.02 1.45
N TRP A 175 -14.72 9.43 1.61
CA TRP A 175 -14.40 8.09 1.13
C TRP A 175 -14.58 7.06 2.25
N GLY A 176 -15.64 6.25 2.14
CA GLY A 176 -15.98 5.18 3.08
C GLY A 176 -15.46 3.80 2.69
N GLY A 177 -14.56 3.71 1.70
CA GLY A 177 -13.97 2.47 1.21
C GLY A 177 -14.53 1.96 -0.12
N PRO A 178 -13.90 0.92 -0.70
CA PRO A 178 -14.24 0.41 -2.02
C PRO A 178 -15.46 -0.50 -2.00
N GLU A 179 -16.22 -0.45 -3.09
CA GLU A 179 -17.31 -1.36 -3.42
C GLU A 179 -17.17 -1.85 -4.86
N GLU A 180 -18.04 -2.75 -5.31
CA GLU A 180 -17.95 -3.41 -6.63
C GLU A 180 -17.80 -2.41 -7.80
N GLY A 181 -18.55 -1.30 -7.77
CA GLY A 181 -18.51 -0.21 -8.73
C GLY A 181 -17.23 0.63 -8.70
N THR A 182 -16.39 0.52 -7.67
CA THR A 182 -15.11 1.25 -7.57
C THR A 182 -14.19 0.94 -8.75
N ALA A 183 -14.26 -0.26 -9.33
CA ALA A 183 -13.49 -0.62 -10.53
C ALA A 183 -13.79 0.29 -11.74
N LYS A 184 -14.97 0.95 -11.75
CA LYS A 184 -15.43 1.85 -12.81
C LYS A 184 -15.08 3.31 -12.54
N VAL A 185 -14.54 3.66 -11.36
CA VAL A 185 -14.15 5.03 -11.03
C VAL A 185 -12.93 5.42 -11.87
N LYS A 186 -13.05 6.49 -12.66
CA LYS A 186 -11.98 7.00 -13.53
C LYS A 186 -11.45 8.38 -13.12
N ILE A 187 -12.06 9.00 -12.12
CA ILE A 187 -11.59 10.24 -11.53
C ILE A 187 -10.58 9.96 -10.41
N SER A 188 -9.75 10.95 -10.09
CA SER A 188 -8.90 10.94 -8.91
C SER A 188 -8.83 12.35 -8.33
N HIS A 189 -8.67 12.46 -7.02
CA HIS A 189 -8.55 13.76 -6.36
C HIS A 189 -7.12 14.29 -6.45
N ALA A 190 -6.99 15.62 -6.48
CA ALA A 190 -5.72 16.37 -6.54
C ALA A 190 -4.73 16.07 -5.39
N LEU A 191 -5.19 15.43 -4.31
CA LEU A 191 -4.34 14.97 -3.20
C LEU A 191 -3.45 13.78 -3.60
N LEU A 192 -3.89 12.96 -4.55
CA LEU A 192 -3.21 11.71 -4.90
C LEU A 192 -1.75 11.92 -5.31
N PRO A 193 -1.43 12.80 -6.28
CA PRO A 193 -0.04 12.95 -6.73
C PRO A 193 0.88 13.46 -5.61
N VAL A 194 0.40 14.38 -4.79
CA VAL A 194 1.17 14.91 -3.65
C VAL A 194 1.50 13.81 -2.66
N ILE A 195 0.52 13.00 -2.29
CA ILE A 195 0.71 11.89 -1.36
C ILE A 195 1.64 10.82 -1.96
N TYR A 196 1.48 10.47 -3.23
CA TYR A 196 2.34 9.51 -3.91
C TYR A 196 3.80 9.94 -3.88
N HIS A 197 4.09 11.18 -4.27
CA HIS A 197 5.45 11.72 -4.28
C HIS A 197 6.12 11.74 -2.91
N HIS A 198 5.33 11.90 -1.85
CA HIS A 198 5.84 11.99 -0.49
C HIS A 198 5.91 10.65 0.25
N PHE A 199 4.99 9.71 0.01
CA PHE A 199 4.88 8.47 0.79
C PHE A 199 4.81 7.18 -0.03
N GLY A 200 4.62 7.26 -1.35
CA GLY A 200 4.46 6.11 -2.25
C GLY A 200 3.00 5.81 -2.61
N CYS A 201 2.78 4.83 -3.48
CA CYS A 201 1.47 4.60 -4.12
C CYS A 201 0.41 3.94 -3.22
N ILE A 202 0.83 3.18 -2.20
CA ILE A 202 -0.07 2.51 -1.26
C ILE A 202 0.47 2.71 0.15
N CYS A 203 -0.41 3.03 1.09
CA CYS A 203 -0.08 3.08 2.50
C CYS A 203 -0.01 1.66 3.10
N PRO A 204 1.13 1.25 3.70
CA PRO A 204 1.18 0.01 4.46
C PRO A 204 0.30 0.13 5.72
N SER A 205 -0.46 -0.91 6.04
CA SER A 205 -1.08 -1.07 7.36
C SER A 205 -0.12 -1.78 8.31
N TYR A 206 -0.30 -1.62 9.62
CA TYR A 206 0.46 -2.40 10.61
C TYR A 206 0.30 -3.91 10.40
N GLU A 207 -0.93 -4.36 10.10
CA GLU A 207 -1.20 -5.77 9.80
C GLU A 207 -0.38 -6.26 8.60
N SER A 208 -0.28 -5.46 7.54
CA SER A 208 0.50 -5.83 6.36
C SER A 208 1.99 -5.97 6.64
N LEU A 209 2.58 -5.04 7.40
CA LEU A 209 3.99 -5.08 7.79
C LEU A 209 4.28 -6.29 8.69
N GLU A 210 3.39 -6.60 9.62
CA GLU A 210 3.51 -7.72 10.53
C GLU A 210 3.35 -9.07 9.83
N LEU A 211 2.43 -9.19 8.87
CA LEU A 211 2.30 -10.38 8.03
C LEU A 211 3.55 -10.58 7.15
N ILE A 212 4.08 -9.52 6.56
CA ILE A 212 5.35 -9.59 5.80
C ILE A 212 6.47 -10.11 6.69
N ARG A 213 6.63 -9.54 7.89
CA ARG A 213 7.65 -9.97 8.87
C ARG A 213 7.57 -11.46 9.17
N GLN A 214 6.37 -11.95 9.48
CA GLN A 214 6.15 -13.35 9.84
C GLN A 214 6.33 -14.30 8.65
N VAL A 215 5.88 -13.91 7.45
CA VAL A 215 6.04 -14.71 6.23
C VAL A 215 7.50 -14.76 5.76
N ALA A 216 8.27 -13.69 5.99
CA ALA A 216 9.69 -13.67 5.69
C ALA A 216 10.47 -14.71 6.49
N LYS A 217 10.07 -15.01 7.74
CA LYS A 217 10.73 -16.00 8.61
C LYS A 217 12.24 -15.74 8.75
N GLY A 218 12.63 -14.47 8.78
CA GLY A 218 14.04 -14.04 8.86
C GLY A 218 14.82 -14.11 7.54
N ARG A 219 14.19 -14.52 6.43
CA ARG A 219 14.75 -14.37 5.09
C ARG A 219 14.83 -12.90 4.70
N GLN A 220 15.78 -12.57 3.84
CA GLN A 220 15.87 -11.26 3.22
C GLN A 220 14.62 -10.97 2.39
N ILE A 221 14.16 -9.71 2.42
CA ILE A 221 13.05 -9.21 1.61
C ILE A 221 13.64 -8.36 0.49
N LEU A 222 13.29 -8.67 -0.76
CA LEU A 222 13.67 -7.91 -1.95
C LEU A 222 12.48 -7.03 -2.35
N ASP A 223 12.54 -5.73 -2.05
CA ASP A 223 11.57 -4.73 -2.48
C ASP A 223 11.94 -4.27 -3.90
N LEU A 224 11.40 -4.96 -4.93
CA LEU A 224 11.71 -4.73 -6.34
C LEU A 224 10.70 -3.76 -6.95
N GLY A 225 11.21 -2.63 -7.45
CA GLY A 225 10.36 -1.47 -7.79
C GLY A 225 10.02 -0.66 -6.54
N SER A 226 10.97 -0.55 -5.60
CA SER A 226 10.77 0.09 -4.29
C SER A 226 10.35 1.57 -4.33
N GLY A 227 10.45 2.23 -5.49
CA GLY A 227 10.07 3.62 -5.68
C GLY A 227 10.86 4.55 -4.76
N ASN A 228 10.15 5.28 -3.91
CA ASN A 228 10.78 6.15 -2.92
C ASN A 228 11.27 5.45 -1.63
N GLY A 229 11.04 4.14 -1.53
CA GLY A 229 11.50 3.33 -0.40
C GLY A 229 10.70 3.47 0.89
N TYR A 230 9.49 4.06 0.90
CA TYR A 230 8.68 4.17 2.12
C TYR A 230 8.36 2.81 2.74
N TRP A 231 7.97 1.82 1.92
CA TRP A 231 7.71 0.45 2.40
C TRP A 231 8.96 -0.19 2.98
N THR A 232 10.09 -0.09 2.29
CA THR A 232 11.38 -0.55 2.81
C THR A 232 11.72 0.12 4.14
N TYR A 233 11.57 1.44 4.25
CA TYR A 233 11.79 2.19 5.49
C TYR A 233 10.88 1.69 6.63
N MET A 234 9.58 1.55 6.37
CA MET A 234 8.61 1.05 7.35
C MET A 234 8.92 -0.37 7.81
N LEU A 235 9.28 -1.28 6.90
CA LEU A 235 9.70 -2.65 7.25
C LEU A 235 10.97 -2.66 8.09
N ARG A 236 11.98 -1.85 7.73
CA ARG A 236 13.22 -1.71 8.51
C ARG A 236 13.00 -1.07 9.88
N ARG A 237 11.91 -0.34 10.09
CA ARG A 237 11.52 0.21 11.41
C ARG A 237 10.75 -0.79 12.29
N MET A 238 10.34 -1.93 11.76
CA MET A 238 9.69 -2.95 12.57
C MET A 238 10.67 -3.52 13.58
N GLU A 239 10.30 -3.46 14.86
CA GLU A 239 11.07 -4.07 15.93
C GLU A 239 10.87 -5.60 15.94
N PRO A 240 11.92 -6.39 16.22
CA PRO A 240 11.78 -7.83 16.37
C PRO A 240 10.75 -8.18 17.45
N ALA A 241 9.87 -9.15 17.20
CA ALA A 241 8.83 -9.52 18.16
C ALA A 241 9.41 -10.21 19.41
N SER A 242 10.65 -10.69 19.35
CA SER A 242 11.38 -11.24 20.49
C SER A 242 12.89 -11.02 20.35
N LYS A 243 13.62 -11.12 21.47
CA LYS A 243 15.10 -11.05 21.48
C LYS A 243 15.79 -12.12 20.63
N LYS A 244 15.10 -13.19 20.25
CA LYS A 244 15.62 -14.28 19.41
C LYS A 244 15.46 -13.99 17.93
N GLU A 245 14.57 -13.06 17.59
CA GLU A 245 14.31 -12.69 16.21
C GLU A 245 15.28 -11.59 15.78
N LYS A 246 15.76 -11.67 14.54
CA LYS A 246 16.61 -10.64 13.96
C LYS A 246 15.73 -9.52 13.40
N LYS A 247 16.30 -8.32 13.32
CA LYS A 247 15.72 -7.21 12.57
C LYS A 247 15.50 -7.64 11.11
N LEU A 248 14.44 -7.14 10.48
CA LEU A 248 14.17 -7.41 9.08
C LEU A 248 15.32 -6.94 8.19
N ASP A 249 15.80 -7.84 7.34
CA ASP A 249 16.74 -7.54 6.27
C ASP A 249 15.94 -7.25 5.00
N VAL A 250 15.95 -6.00 4.56
CA VAL A 250 15.18 -5.53 3.42
C VAL A 250 16.11 -4.81 2.47
N VAL A 251 16.18 -5.27 1.23
CA VAL A 251 16.97 -4.67 0.15
C VAL A 251 16.00 -4.00 -0.82
N ALA A 252 16.20 -2.70 -1.03
CA ALA A 252 15.44 -1.93 -2.01
C ALA A 252 16.18 -1.92 -3.35
N ILE A 253 15.45 -2.24 -4.42
CA ILE A 253 15.95 -2.20 -5.79
C ILE A 253 14.94 -1.43 -6.64
N ASP A 254 15.42 -0.45 -7.40
CA ASP A 254 14.58 0.32 -8.32
C ASP A 254 15.42 0.79 -9.51
N ASN A 255 14.78 1.09 -10.64
CA ASN A 255 15.47 1.56 -11.85
C ASN A 255 15.36 3.07 -12.09
N GLY A 256 14.71 3.80 -11.16
CA GLY A 256 14.58 5.26 -11.20
C GLY A 256 13.61 5.76 -12.27
N MET A 257 12.73 4.91 -12.80
CA MET A 257 11.74 5.33 -13.81
C MET A 257 10.66 6.26 -13.27
N SER A 258 10.31 6.10 -12.00
CA SER A 258 9.29 6.93 -11.35
C SER A 258 9.97 8.11 -10.65
N GLU A 259 9.40 9.29 -10.84
CA GLU A 259 9.83 10.51 -10.16
C GLU A 259 9.17 10.60 -8.78
N TRP A 260 9.98 10.87 -7.76
CA TRP A 260 9.54 11.02 -6.38
C TRP A 260 10.16 12.25 -5.77
N ARG A 261 9.33 13.12 -5.18
CA ARG A 261 9.83 14.29 -4.48
C ARG A 261 10.54 13.94 -3.17
N THR A 262 10.04 12.94 -2.45
CA THR A 262 10.68 12.44 -1.21
C THR A 262 11.18 11.04 -1.42
N VAL A 263 12.41 10.78 -0.97
CA VAL A 263 13.06 9.49 -0.92
C VAL A 263 13.39 9.17 0.54
N TRP A 264 12.92 8.03 1.04
CA TRP A 264 12.97 7.65 2.46
C TRP A 264 14.24 6.91 2.87
N ILE A 265 14.99 6.39 1.90
CA ILE A 265 16.21 5.61 2.12
C ILE A 265 17.29 6.04 1.12
N GLY A 266 18.56 6.00 1.54
CA GLY A 266 19.68 6.41 0.68
C GLY A 266 20.40 5.26 -0.03
N ASP A 267 20.01 4.03 0.25
CA ASP A 267 20.74 2.81 -0.13
C ASP A 267 20.00 1.96 -1.16
N THR A 268 19.04 2.53 -1.89
CA THR A 268 18.38 1.85 -3.01
C THR A 268 19.40 1.45 -4.06
N ILE A 269 19.39 0.18 -4.44
CA ILE A 269 20.22 -0.34 -5.54
C ILE A 269 19.57 0.08 -6.85
N GLU A 270 20.24 0.95 -7.61
CA GLU A 270 19.78 1.38 -8.92
C GLU A 270 20.01 0.27 -9.97
N ALA A 271 18.98 -0.53 -10.25
CA ALA A 271 19.04 -1.63 -11.20
C ALA A 271 17.67 -1.98 -11.78
N ASP A 272 17.66 -2.54 -12.99
CA ASP A 272 16.49 -3.27 -13.50
C ASP A 272 16.29 -4.55 -12.67
N GLY A 273 15.11 -4.71 -12.09
CA GLY A 273 14.88 -5.79 -11.13
C GLY A 273 14.99 -7.20 -11.73
N VAL A 274 14.61 -7.40 -13.00
CA VAL A 274 14.74 -8.70 -13.67
C VAL A 274 16.22 -9.04 -13.88
N LYS A 275 17.01 -8.07 -14.36
CA LYS A 275 18.47 -8.23 -14.49
C LYS A 275 19.12 -8.47 -13.13
N TRP A 276 18.69 -7.75 -12.10
CA TRP A 276 19.21 -7.92 -10.75
C TRP A 276 18.95 -9.35 -10.25
N LEU A 277 17.72 -9.86 -10.39
CA LEU A 277 17.41 -11.25 -10.03
C LEU A 277 18.29 -12.25 -10.78
N GLN A 278 18.45 -12.10 -12.09
CA GLN A 278 19.30 -12.99 -12.91
C GLN A 278 20.76 -13.01 -12.45
N GLN A 279 21.28 -11.88 -11.97
CA GLN A 279 22.65 -11.75 -11.47
C GLN A 279 22.83 -12.22 -10.03
N ASN A 280 21.74 -12.34 -9.26
CA ASN A 280 21.75 -12.65 -7.82
C ASN A 280 21.00 -13.96 -7.52
N GLY A 281 21.21 -14.99 -8.36
CA GLY A 281 20.67 -16.33 -8.13
C GLY A 281 19.15 -16.40 -8.11
N GLY A 282 18.47 -15.48 -8.80
CA GLY A 282 17.01 -15.40 -8.82
C GLY A 282 16.37 -15.04 -7.47
N GLY A 283 17.14 -14.63 -6.46
CA GLY A 283 16.63 -14.38 -5.12
C GLY A 283 16.06 -15.64 -4.44
N GLU A 284 16.63 -16.82 -4.72
CA GLU A 284 16.11 -18.13 -4.27
C GLU A 284 15.79 -18.21 -2.76
N GLU A 285 16.68 -17.66 -1.93
CA GLU A 285 16.55 -17.69 -0.47
C GLU A 285 15.75 -16.50 0.11
N ALA A 286 15.30 -15.57 -0.74
CA ALA A 286 14.66 -14.34 -0.32
C ALA A 286 13.12 -14.45 -0.37
N VAL A 287 12.46 -13.35 0.02
CA VAL A 287 11.05 -13.08 -0.27
C VAL A 287 10.98 -11.93 -1.27
N LEU A 288 10.23 -12.13 -2.35
CA LEU A 288 9.96 -11.06 -3.32
C LEU A 288 8.81 -10.19 -2.81
N LEU A 289 9.04 -8.90 -2.68
CA LEU A 289 8.03 -7.88 -2.42
C LEU A 289 7.86 -6.99 -3.67
N LEU A 290 6.61 -6.86 -4.12
CA LEU A 290 6.20 -5.99 -5.21
C LEU A 290 5.15 -5.01 -4.70
N VAL A 291 5.52 -3.73 -4.58
CA VAL A 291 4.59 -2.67 -4.17
C VAL A 291 4.14 -1.88 -5.39
N TYR A 292 2.83 -1.83 -5.61
CA TYR A 292 2.19 -1.15 -6.74
C TYR A 292 2.83 -1.46 -8.11
N PRO A 293 3.02 -2.75 -8.47
CA PRO A 293 3.74 -3.10 -9.68
C PRO A 293 3.03 -2.52 -10.92
N THR A 294 3.79 -2.01 -11.87
CA THR A 294 3.22 -1.33 -13.05
C THR A 294 2.62 -2.32 -14.05
N VAL A 295 1.59 -1.90 -14.77
CA VAL A 295 0.93 -2.68 -15.85
C VAL A 295 1.77 -2.75 -17.13
N GLY A 296 2.69 -1.80 -17.33
CA GLY A 296 3.44 -1.64 -18.57
C GLY A 296 4.57 -2.66 -18.75
N ASN A 297 4.95 -2.88 -20.02
CA ASN A 297 6.14 -3.64 -20.44
C ASN A 297 6.24 -5.09 -19.92
N GLU A 298 5.11 -5.68 -19.51
CA GLU A 298 5.07 -6.99 -18.86
C GLU A 298 5.94 -7.06 -17.61
N PHE A 299 6.14 -5.93 -16.92
CA PHE A 299 7.05 -5.83 -15.77
C PHE A 299 6.75 -6.92 -14.72
N THR A 300 5.50 -7.00 -14.29
CA THR A 300 5.07 -7.93 -13.23
C THR A 300 5.29 -9.38 -13.62
N SER A 301 4.88 -9.80 -14.83
CA SER A 301 5.03 -11.20 -15.25
C SER A 301 6.49 -11.58 -15.47
N LYS A 302 7.33 -10.68 -16.00
CA LYS A 302 8.77 -10.91 -16.15
C LYS A 302 9.46 -11.04 -14.79
N MET A 303 9.11 -10.19 -13.83
CA MET A 303 9.66 -10.25 -12.48
C MET A 303 9.31 -11.56 -11.78
N ILE A 304 8.03 -11.95 -11.80
CA ILE A 304 7.56 -13.20 -11.18
C ILE A 304 8.22 -14.41 -11.83
N LYS A 305 8.39 -14.42 -13.16
CA LYS A 305 9.05 -15.53 -13.89
C LYS A 305 10.56 -15.60 -13.64
N ALA A 306 11.23 -14.48 -13.38
CA ALA A 306 12.65 -14.43 -13.08
C ALA A 306 12.99 -14.82 -11.63
N TYR A 307 12.00 -14.75 -10.74
CA TYR A 307 12.17 -15.05 -9.33
C TYR A 307 12.22 -16.57 -9.06
N ALA A 308 13.30 -17.02 -8.43
CA ALA A 308 13.55 -18.42 -8.12
C ALA A 308 13.00 -18.85 -6.75
N GLY A 309 12.75 -17.89 -5.84
CA GLY A 309 12.34 -18.17 -4.47
C GLY A 309 10.93 -18.76 -4.34
N THR A 310 10.45 -18.83 -3.11
CA THR A 310 9.25 -19.60 -2.74
C THR A 310 8.10 -18.75 -2.23
N THR A 311 8.30 -17.45 -2.04
CA THR A 311 7.30 -16.55 -1.48
C THR A 311 7.29 -15.22 -2.21
N ILE A 312 6.12 -14.82 -2.70
CA ILE A 312 5.87 -13.53 -3.35
C ILE A 312 4.84 -12.80 -2.52
N ILE A 313 5.10 -11.52 -2.27
CA ILE A 313 4.18 -10.59 -1.63
C ILE A 313 3.92 -9.47 -2.63
N SER A 314 2.66 -9.16 -2.87
CA SER A 314 2.26 -8.06 -3.74
C SER A 314 1.31 -7.14 -2.99
N ALA A 315 1.61 -5.85 -2.91
CA ALA A 315 0.67 -4.83 -2.50
C ALA A 315 0.18 -4.11 -3.77
N GLY A 316 -1.11 -4.18 -4.07
CA GLY A 316 -1.65 -3.66 -5.33
C GLY A 316 -3.17 -3.74 -5.39
N THR A 317 -3.72 -3.38 -6.54
CA THR A 317 -5.16 -3.26 -6.72
C THR A 317 -5.81 -4.65 -6.76
N GLN A 318 -6.92 -4.82 -6.03
CA GLN A 318 -7.68 -6.07 -5.93
C GLN A 318 -8.93 -6.12 -6.80
N ASN A 319 -9.08 -5.16 -7.72
CA ASN A 319 -10.11 -5.15 -8.75
C ASN A 319 -9.50 -4.97 -10.15
N ALA A 320 -10.31 -5.20 -11.19
CA ALA A 320 -9.89 -5.11 -12.59
C ALA A 320 -9.91 -3.67 -13.16
N SER A 321 -9.59 -2.66 -12.34
CA SER A 321 -9.52 -1.26 -12.81
C SER A 321 -8.32 -0.99 -13.73
N GLY A 322 -7.31 -1.87 -13.71
CA GLY A 322 -6.12 -1.80 -14.57
C GLY A 322 -5.03 -0.85 -14.08
N PHE A 323 -5.00 -0.52 -12.78
CA PHE A 323 -3.97 0.39 -12.22
C PHE A 323 -2.65 -0.31 -11.89
N THR A 324 -2.66 -1.57 -11.50
CA THR A 324 -1.47 -2.31 -11.07
C THR A 324 -1.42 -3.69 -11.67
N ALA A 325 -0.22 -4.26 -11.78
CA ALA A 325 0.11 -5.60 -12.22
C ALA A 325 -0.26 -5.90 -13.67
N PHE A 326 -1.56 -5.94 -13.96
CA PHE A 326 -2.14 -6.30 -15.25
C PHE A 326 -3.30 -5.36 -15.63
N ALA A 327 -3.49 -5.15 -16.93
CA ALA A 327 -4.44 -4.15 -17.43
C ALA A 327 -5.90 -4.57 -17.25
N THR A 328 -6.17 -5.87 -17.30
CA THR A 328 -7.54 -6.41 -17.46
C THR A 328 -7.91 -7.46 -16.41
N GLU A 329 -7.00 -7.81 -15.51
CA GLU A 329 -7.22 -8.83 -14.47
C GLU A 329 -6.44 -8.48 -13.21
N THR A 330 -6.77 -9.13 -12.09
CA THR A 330 -6.02 -8.96 -10.84
C THR A 330 -4.76 -9.83 -10.83
N ILE A 331 -3.78 -9.51 -9.98
CA ILE A 331 -2.61 -10.38 -9.80
C ILE A 331 -3.00 -11.77 -9.28
N ALA A 332 -4.07 -11.87 -8.47
CA ALA A 332 -4.56 -13.15 -7.97
C ALA A 332 -5.10 -14.04 -9.09
N ASP A 333 -5.89 -13.47 -10.01
CA ASP A 333 -6.44 -14.20 -11.16
C ASP A 333 -5.32 -14.65 -12.11
N TRP A 334 -4.38 -13.74 -12.39
CA TRP A 334 -3.22 -14.05 -13.23
C TRP A 334 -2.36 -15.17 -12.63
N MET A 335 -2.04 -15.09 -11.33
CA MET A 335 -1.26 -16.11 -10.63
C MET A 335 -1.96 -17.47 -10.65
N ALA A 336 -3.28 -17.51 -10.43
CA ALA A 336 -4.04 -18.77 -10.47
C ALA A 336 -4.01 -19.44 -11.85
N ARG A 337 -4.02 -18.63 -12.91
CA ARG A 337 -4.05 -19.10 -14.30
C ARG A 337 -2.67 -19.47 -14.84
N GLU A 338 -1.66 -18.63 -14.60
CA GLU A 338 -0.33 -18.74 -15.21
C GLU A 338 0.68 -19.48 -14.34
N MET A 339 0.46 -19.55 -13.03
CA MET A 339 1.43 -20.08 -12.06
C MET A 339 0.82 -21.23 -11.23
N PRO A 340 0.44 -22.37 -11.85
CA PRO A 340 -0.31 -23.45 -11.17
C PRO A 340 0.45 -24.12 -10.00
N GLY A 341 1.78 -23.97 -9.95
CA GLY A 341 2.62 -24.38 -8.83
C GLY A 341 2.57 -23.45 -7.61
N TRP A 342 1.82 -22.35 -7.68
CA TRP A 342 1.68 -21.37 -6.60
C TRP A 342 0.26 -21.37 -6.03
N THR A 343 0.16 -20.96 -4.77
CA THR A 343 -1.11 -20.81 -4.05
C THR A 343 -1.15 -19.45 -3.39
N ARG A 344 -2.27 -18.74 -3.52
CA ARG A 344 -2.56 -17.54 -2.71
C ARG A 344 -2.84 -17.99 -1.28
N VAL A 345 -1.94 -17.68 -0.35
CA VAL A 345 -2.05 -18.10 1.06
C VAL A 345 -2.85 -17.11 1.91
N LEU A 346 -2.85 -15.83 1.52
CA LEU A 346 -3.71 -14.82 2.11
C LEU A 346 -3.92 -13.63 1.15
N GLN A 347 -4.98 -12.87 1.42
CA GLN A 347 -5.29 -11.57 0.85
C GLN A 347 -5.98 -10.73 1.93
N ILE A 348 -5.40 -9.59 2.29
CA ILE A 348 -6.00 -8.64 3.24
C ILE A 348 -6.19 -7.27 2.58
N PRO A 349 -7.25 -6.52 2.91
CA PRO A 349 -7.41 -5.18 2.37
C PRO A 349 -6.29 -4.26 2.87
N LEU A 350 -5.92 -3.27 2.06
CA LEU A 350 -5.00 -2.20 2.42
C LEU A 350 -5.71 -0.85 2.45
N PRO A 351 -5.18 0.12 3.21
CA PRO A 351 -5.63 1.51 3.14
C PRO A 351 -5.61 2.01 1.68
N SER A 352 -6.80 2.22 1.11
CA SER A 352 -6.98 2.57 -0.30
C SER A 352 -7.30 4.05 -0.41
N PHE A 353 -6.58 4.79 -1.26
CA PHE A 353 -6.96 6.17 -1.57
C PHE A 353 -8.37 6.22 -2.20
N ALA A 354 -9.05 7.35 -2.11
CA ALA A 354 -10.40 7.51 -2.65
C ALA A 354 -10.50 7.07 -4.12
N GLY A 355 -11.46 6.19 -4.41
CA GLY A 355 -11.65 5.60 -5.75
C GLY A 355 -10.68 4.47 -6.10
N LYS A 356 -9.89 3.97 -5.15
CA LYS A 356 -8.99 2.82 -5.29
C LYS A 356 -9.46 1.65 -4.44
N ASP A 357 -8.92 0.47 -4.71
CA ASP A 357 -9.26 -0.77 -4.02
C ASP A 357 -8.02 -1.66 -3.95
N GLU A 358 -7.28 -1.53 -2.86
CA GLU A 358 -5.93 -2.07 -2.70
C GLU A 358 -5.92 -3.22 -1.68
N ALA A 359 -5.05 -4.20 -1.89
CA ALA A 359 -4.84 -5.32 -1.00
C ALA A 359 -3.38 -5.78 -0.96
N LEU A 360 -3.04 -6.50 0.11
CA LEU A 360 -1.83 -7.28 0.21
C LEU A 360 -2.16 -8.73 -0.14
N PHE A 361 -1.46 -9.27 -1.13
CA PHE A 361 -1.52 -10.67 -1.52
C PHE A 361 -0.23 -11.37 -1.12
N VAL A 362 -0.32 -12.59 -0.61
CA VAL A 362 0.84 -13.46 -0.43
C VAL A 362 0.62 -14.74 -1.20
N PHE A 363 1.62 -15.11 -1.98
CA PHE A 363 1.66 -16.36 -2.75
C PHE A 363 2.85 -17.20 -2.29
N GLN A 364 2.65 -18.51 -2.18
CA GLN A 364 3.72 -19.47 -1.88
C GLN A 364 3.71 -20.60 -2.89
N LYS A 365 4.89 -21.14 -3.23
CA LYS A 365 4.99 -22.37 -3.99
C LYS A 365 4.34 -23.51 -3.20
N LYS A 366 3.61 -24.38 -3.90
CA LYS A 366 3.09 -25.64 -3.35
C LYS A 366 4.28 -26.51 -2.96
N ALA A 367 4.19 -27.19 -1.82
CA ALA A 367 5.15 -28.23 -1.49
C ALA A 367 5.04 -29.36 -2.52
N ASP A 368 6.16 -29.82 -3.05
CA ASP A 368 6.18 -30.94 -3.99
C ASP A 368 5.64 -32.19 -3.27
N ALA A 369 4.55 -32.76 -3.80
CA ALA A 369 3.95 -33.99 -3.28
C ALA A 369 4.85 -35.24 -3.43
N SER A 370 6.07 -35.10 -3.98
CA SER A 370 7.00 -36.18 -4.30
C SER A 370 8.09 -36.43 -3.24
N SER A 371 8.14 -35.69 -2.13
CA SER A 371 9.16 -35.91 -1.08
C SER A 371 8.70 -36.79 0.09
N THR A 372 7.52 -37.42 0.02
CA THR A 372 7.01 -38.37 1.02
C THR A 372 6.89 -39.80 0.48
N THR A 373 7.99 -40.33 -0.06
CA THR A 373 8.18 -41.79 -0.16
C THR A 373 9.62 -42.11 0.22
N ASN A 374 9.83 -42.44 1.49
CA ASN A 374 10.97 -43.22 2.05
C ASN A 374 10.73 -43.35 3.57
N GLY A 375 10.56 -44.51 4.19
CA GLY A 375 10.54 -45.88 3.69
C GLY A 375 9.96 -46.81 4.77
N GLU A 376 9.30 -47.87 4.34
CA GLU A 376 9.01 -49.01 5.21
C GLU A 376 10.28 -49.85 5.36
N PRO A 377 10.63 -50.27 6.60
CA PRO A 377 11.76 -51.17 6.81
C PRO A 377 11.35 -52.60 6.43
N SER A 378 12.11 -53.20 5.51
CA SER A 378 12.12 -54.65 5.25
C SER A 378 12.96 -55.41 6.25
#